data_AF-A0A378TSV7-F1
#
_entry.id   AF-A0A378TSV7-F1
#
_cell.length_a   1.000
_cell.length_b   1.000
_cell.length_c   1.000
_cell.angle_alpha   90.00
_cell.angle_beta   90.00
_cell.angle_gamma   90.00
#
_symmetry.space_group_name_H-M   'P 1'
#
loop_
_entity.id
_entity.type
_entity.pdbx_description
1 polymer ?
#
loop_
_entity_poly.entity_id
_entity_poly.type
_entity_poly.pdbx_seq_one_letter_code
_entity_poly.pdbx_strand_id
1 'polypeptide(L)' 'MISLDTNILVRYLTKDDTVQYQKVVALFQKLHTDNEQGFISLLVVLEVN' A
#
# COMPACT_ATOMS: atom_id res chain seq x y z
N MET A 1 2.29 2.02 13.89
CA MET A 1 2.64 2.83 12.70
C MET A 1 3.45 1.97 11.76
N ILE A 2 2.94 1.71 10.56
CA ILE A 2 3.60 0.83 9.57
C ILE A 2 4.18 1.67 8.45
N SER A 3 5.37 1.34 7.95
CA SER A 3 5.90 1.93 6.71
C SER A 3 5.44 1.10 5.52
N LEU A 4 4.91 1.75 4.48
CA LEU A 4 4.50 1.13 3.23
C LEU A 4 5.66 1.17 2.23
N ASP A 5 5.86 0.05 1.54
CA ASP A 5 6.89 -0.12 0.51
C ASP A 5 6.33 0.19 -0.89
N THR A 6 7.22 0.43 -1.84
CA THR A 6 6.92 0.65 -3.26
C THR A 6 6.07 -0.46 -3.85
N ASN A 7 6.33 -1.72 -3.48
CA ASN A 7 5.52 -2.83 -3.98
C ASN A 7 4.04 -2.71 -3.60
N ILE A 8 3.72 -2.20 -2.41
CA ILE A 8 2.32 -2.01 -1.98
C ILE A 8 1.65 -0.98 -2.88
N LEU A 9 2.32 0.14 -3.16
CA LEU A 9 1.79 1.18 -4.03
C LEU A 9 1.65 0.72 -5.47
N VAL A 10 2.67 0.05 -6.02
CA VAL A 10 2.63 -0.46 -7.40
C VAL A 10 1.44 -1.39 -7.57
N ARG A 11 1.28 -2.40 -6.70
CA ARG A 11 0.16 -3.35 -6.77
C ARG A 11 -1.20 -2.66 -6.65
N TYR A 12 -1.30 -1.63 -5.83
CA TYR A 12 -2.54 -0.87 -5.67
C TYR A 12 -2.88 -0.01 -6.88
N LEU A 13 -1.90 0.71 -7.42
CA LEU A 13 -2.08 1.68 -8.49
C LEU A 13 -2.27 1.01 -9.85
N THR A 14 -1.44 0.02 -10.18
CA THR A 14 -1.46 -0.64 -11.49
C THR A 14 -2.53 -1.73 -11.57
N LYS A 15 -2.89 -2.31 -10.42
CA LYS A 15 -3.83 -3.45 -10.34
C LYS A 15 -3.39 -4.62 -11.24
N ASP A 16 -2.08 -4.77 -11.41
CA ASP A 16 -1.46 -5.69 -12.36
C ASP A 16 -1.70 -7.17 -12.05
N ASP A 17 -1.81 -7.49 -10.75
CA ASP A 17 -2.15 -8.81 -10.24
C ASP A 17 -3.36 -8.71 -9.31
N THR A 18 -4.48 -9.33 -9.70
CA THR A 18 -5.74 -9.31 -8.95
C THR A 18 -5.59 -9.86 -7.53
N VAL A 19 -4.81 -10.92 -7.32
CA VAL A 19 -4.63 -11.53 -5.99
C VAL A 19 -3.84 -10.60 -5.10
N GLN A 20 -2.75 -10.02 -5.61
CA GLN A 20 -1.91 -9.10 -4.85
C GLN A 20 -2.63 -7.77 -4.58
N TYR A 21 -3.38 -7.25 -5.55
CA TYR A 21 -4.22 -6.07 -5.39
C TYR A 21 -5.22 -6.26 -4.24
N GLN A 22 -5.93 -7.39 -4.19
CA GLN A 22 -6.90 -7.66 -3.13
C GLN A 22 -6.24 -7.74 -1.74
N LYS A 23 -5.02 -8.28 -1.64
CA LYS A 23 -4.27 -8.27 -0.38
C LYS A 23 -3.94 -6.85 0.08
N VAL A 24 -3.55 -5.96 -0.84
CA VAL A 24 -3.26 -4.56 -0.52
C VAL A 24 -4.52 -3.80 -0.12
N VAL A 25 -5.65 -4.05 -0.80
CA VAL A 25 -6.95 -3.48 -0.42
C VAL A 25 -7.34 -3.92 1.00
N ALA A 26 -7.19 -5.21 1.31
CA ALA A 26 -7.47 -5.74 2.64
C ALA A 26 -6.55 -5.12 3.72
N LEU A 27 -5.27 -4.90 3.39
CA LEU A 27 -4.34 -4.18 4.28
C LEU A 27 -4.84 -2.76 4.59
N PHE A 28 -5.24 -1.99 3.58
CA PHE A 28 -5.74 -0.63 3.78
C PHE A 28 -7.06 -0.59 4.56
N GLN A 29 -7.97 -1.54 4.30
CA GLN A 29 -9.20 -1.69 5.07
C GLN A 29 -8.92 -2.00 6.54
N LYS A 30 -7.94 -2.88 6.82
CA LYS A 30 -7.52 -3.19 8.18
C LYS A 30 -6.95 -1.96 8.88
N LEU A 31 -6.03 -1.23 8.25
CA LEU A 31 -5.48 0.01 8.82
C LEU A 31 -6.59 1.02 9.16
N HIS A 32 -7.58 1.16 8.28
CA HIS A 32 -8.73 2.03 8.53
C HIS A 32 -9.60 1.54 9.70
N THR A 33 -9.91 0.25 9.73
CA THR A 33 -10.79 -0.36 10.75
C THR A 33 -10.15 -0.31 12.14
N ASP A 34 -8.85 -0.58 12.20
CA ASP A 34 -8.07 -0.61 13.44
C ASP A 34 -7.63 0.82 13.87
N ASN A 35 -8.00 1.85 13.11
CA ASN A 35 -7.57 3.24 13.29
C ASN A 35 -6.04 3.38 13.38
N GLU A 36 -5.33 2.55 12.61
CA GLU A 36 -3.88 2.54 12.53
C GLU A 36 -3.37 3.41 11.37
N GLN A 37 -2.26 4.09 11.60
CA GLN A 37 -1.62 4.92 10.59
C GLN A 37 -0.54 4.15 9.81
N GLY A 38 -0.68 4.17 8.49
CA GLY A 38 0.39 3.86 7.54
C GLY A 38 1.16 5.11 7.14
N PHE A 39 2.45 4.96 6.88
CA PHE A 39 3.34 6.01 6.41
C PHE A 39 3.98 5.61 5.08
N ILE A 40 4.04 6.54 4.14
CA ILE A 40 4.76 6.37 2.87
C ILE A 40 5.93 7.34 2.91
N SER A 41 7.15 6.83 2.77
CA SER A 41 8.34 7.68 2.74
C SER A 41 8.44 8.41 1.40
N LEU A 42 9.11 9.57 1.39
CA LEU A 42 9.38 10.30 0.15
C LEU A 42 10.15 9.44 -0.86
N LEU A 43 11.06 8.58 -0.38
CA LEU A 43 11.83 7.67 -1.22
C LEU A 43 10.91 6.69 -1.97
N VAL A 44 9.95 6.10 -1.27
CA VAL A 44 8.95 5.22 -1.88
C VAL A 44 8.10 5.96 -2.92
N VAL A 45 7.76 7.23 -2.69
CA VAL A 45 7.06 8.04 -3.71
C VAL A 45 7.92 8.23 -4.96
N LEU A 46 9.23 8.48 -4.80
CA LEU A 46 10.15 8.68 -5.93
C LEU A 46 10.38 7.40 -6.75
N GLU A 47 10.22 6.22 -6.15
CA GLU A 47 10.34 4.93 -6.86
C GLU A 47 9.12 4.61 -7.75
N VAL A 48 7.97 5.26 -7.51
CA VAL A 48 6.72 5.05 -8.28
C VAL A 48 6.60 6.02 -9.48
N ASN A 49 7.62 6.84 -9.73
CA ASN A 49 7.68 7.82 -10.82
C ASN A 49 7.73 7.16 -12.21
#